data_AF-A0A2U1R4N0-F1
#
_entry.id   AF-A0A2U1R4N0-F1
#
_cell.length_a   1.000
_cell.length_b   1.000
_cell.length_c   1.000
_cell.angle_alpha   90.00
_cell.angle_beta   90.00
_cell.angle_gamma   90.00
#
_symmetry.space_group_name_H-M   'P 1'
#
loop_
_entity.id
_entity.type
_entity.pdbx_description
1 polymer ?
#
loop_
_entity_poly.entity_id
_entity_poly.type
_entity_poly.pdbx_seq_one_letter_code
_entity_poly.pdbx_strand_id
1 'polypeptide(L)'
;MKNILKNVTLFFILGIFYIIGGSLYAIILITGNSAQDGLLGIYILFSLIPVFILLLLERVLVRKFGNQKVNKAQFYFVLFVVFLWIVRTIANL
;
A
#
# COMPACT_ATOMS: atom_id res chain seq x y z
N MET A 1 13.95 21.92 2.66
CA MET A 1 14.03 20.45 2.87
C MET A 1 13.43 19.95 4.20
N LYS A 2 13.57 20.66 5.34
CA LYS A 2 13.13 20.18 6.68
C LYS A 2 11.63 19.83 6.82
N ASN A 3 10.75 20.47 6.04
CA ASN A 3 9.30 20.22 6.10
C ASN A 3 8.81 19.03 5.25
N ILE A 4 9.56 18.61 4.22
CA ILE A 4 9.12 17.52 3.34
C ILE A 4 9.23 16.19 4.08
N LEU A 5 10.39 15.91 4.68
CA LEU A 5 10.62 14.71 5.49
C LEU A 5 9.69 14.62 6.70
N LYS A 6 9.26 15.76 7.26
CA LYS A 6 8.35 15.78 8.41
C LYS A 6 6.95 15.30 8.08
N ASN A 7 6.57 15.26 6.80
CA ASN A 7 5.24 14.83 6.33
C ASN A 7 5.26 13.47 5.63
N VAL A 8 6.39 12.77 5.64
CA VAL A 8 6.49 11.42 5.09
C VAL A 8 6.11 10.40 6.16
N THR A 9 5.17 9.54 5.81
CA THR A 9 4.61 8.45 6.60
C THR A 9 5.02 7.10 5.99
N LEU A 10 4.97 6.03 6.78
CA LEU A 10 5.33 4.70 6.32
C LEU A 10 4.42 4.22 5.18
N PHE A 11 3.10 4.46 5.28
CA PHE A 11 2.16 4.02 4.23
C PHE A 11 2.33 4.82 2.94
N PHE A 12 2.70 6.09 3.03
CA PHE A 12 3.00 6.87 1.84
C PHE A 12 4.19 6.32 1.06
N ILE A 13 5.27 5.96 1.75
CA ILE A 13 6.46 5.36 1.12
C ILE A 13 6.06 4.02 0.48
N LEU A 14 5.42 3.12 1.25
CA LEU A 14 5.01 1.81 0.75
C LEU A 14 4.02 1.91 -0.42
N GLY A 15 3.08 2.85 -0.38
CA GLY A 15 2.11 3.04 -1.45
C GLY A 15 2.74 3.57 -2.73
N ILE A 16 3.75 4.46 -2.66
CA ILE A 16 4.51 4.86 -3.85
C ILE A 16 5.25 3.66 -4.44
N PHE A 17 5.95 2.88 -3.61
CA PHE A 17 6.64 1.67 -4.09
C PHE A 17 5.67 0.67 -4.71
N TYR A 18 4.48 0.49 -4.12
CA TYR A 18 3.44 -0.37 -4.67
C TYR A 18 2.90 0.16 -6.00
N ILE A 19 2.66 1.46 -6.14
CA ILE A 19 2.20 2.05 -7.40
C ILE A 19 3.24 1.86 -8.50
N ILE A 20 4.50 2.15 -8.23
CA ILE A 20 5.59 2.02 -9.21
C ILE A 20 5.80 0.54 -9.57
N GLY A 21 6.03 -0.31 -8.56
CA GLY A 21 6.29 -1.73 -8.77
C GLY A 21 5.10 -2.48 -9.35
N GLY A 22 3.88 -2.19 -8.87
CA GLY A 22 2.65 -2.75 -9.38
C GLY A 22 2.37 -2.34 -10.82
N SER A 23 2.63 -1.08 -11.19
CA SER A 23 2.51 -0.63 -12.59
C SER A 23 3.49 -1.36 -13.50
N LEU A 24 4.76 -1.44 -13.11
CA LEU A 24 5.78 -2.15 -13.90
C LEU A 24 5.43 -3.63 -14.07
N TYR A 25 5.02 -4.29 -12.98
CA TYR A 25 4.66 -5.70 -13.00
C TYR A 25 3.40 -5.96 -13.82
N ALA A 26 2.40 -5.07 -13.73
CA ALA A 26 1.21 -5.15 -14.56
C ALA A 26 1.52 -5.01 -16.06
N ILE A 27 2.43 -4.08 -16.44
CA ILE A 27 2.87 -3.94 -17.83
C ILE A 27 3.48 -5.26 -18.32
N ILE A 28 4.42 -5.84 -17.55
CA ILE A 28 5.07 -7.11 -17.89
C ILE A 28 4.03 -8.22 -18.12
N LEU A 29 3.06 -8.34 -17.21
CA LEU A 29 2.00 -9.35 -17.28
C LEU A 29 1.05 -9.16 -18.46
N ILE A 30 0.64 -7.91 -18.74
CA ILE A 30 -0.26 -7.60 -19.87
C ILE A 30 0.42 -7.85 -21.22
N THR A 31 1.73 -7.62 -21.30
CA THR A 31 2.52 -7.94 -22.50
C THR A 31 2.91 -9.41 -22.62
N GLY A 32 2.52 -10.24 -21.65
CA GLY A 32 2.80 -11.68 -21.63
C GLY A 32 1.99 -12.47 -22.67
N ASN A 33 2.41 -13.72 -22.92
CA ASN A 33 1.78 -14.60 -23.92
C ASN A 33 0.51 -15.31 -23.45
N SER A 34 0.19 -15.27 -22.14
CA SER A 34 -0.97 -15.96 -21.57
C SER A 34 -2.13 -14.99 -21.31
N ALA A 35 -3.35 -15.42 -21.66
CA ALA A 35 -4.57 -14.70 -21.31
C ALA A 35 -4.73 -14.53 -19.78
N GLN A 36 -4.25 -15.52 -19.00
CA GLN A 36 -4.28 -15.45 -17.54
C GLN A 36 -3.36 -14.35 -17.00
N ASP A 37 -2.17 -14.18 -17.59
CA ASP A 37 -1.23 -13.13 -17.20
C ASP A 37 -1.81 -11.75 -17.51
N GLY A 38 -2.42 -11.59 -18.69
CA GLY A 38 -3.12 -10.36 -19.05
C GLY A 38 -4.22 -9.98 -18.06
N LEU A 39 -5.03 -10.96 -17.64
CA LEU A 39 -6.09 -10.74 -16.65
C LEU A 39 -5.51 -10.36 -15.28
N LEU A 40 -4.46 -11.05 -14.81
CA LEU A 40 -3.77 -10.71 -13.55
C LEU A 40 -3.18 -9.30 -13.59
N GLY A 41 -2.55 -8.90 -14.70
CA GLY A 41 -2.04 -7.55 -14.86
C GLY A 41 -3.14 -6.49 -14.78
N ILE A 42 -4.31 -6.74 -15.37
CA ILE A 42 -5.48 -5.86 -15.23
C ILE A 42 -5.94 -5.77 -13.77
N TYR A 43 -6.02 -6.89 -13.05
CA TYR A 43 -6.39 -6.86 -11.63
C TYR A 43 -5.42 -6.03 -10.78
N ILE A 44 -4.13 -6.10 -11.08
CA ILE A 44 -3.11 -5.29 -10.41
C ILE A 44 -3.29 -3.81 -10.74
N LEU A 45 -3.59 -3.44 -11.99
CA LEU A 45 -3.92 -2.04 -12.32
C LEU A 45 -5.16 -1.55 -11.57
N PHE A 46 -6.20 -2.39 -11.47
CA PHE A 46 -7.38 -2.05 -10.69
C PHE A 46 -7.09 -1.92 -9.19
N SER A 47 -6.16 -2.69 -8.63
CA SER A 47 -5.75 -2.56 -7.23
C SER A 47 -4.98 -1.27 -6.93
N LEU A 48 -4.38 -0.62 -7.94
CA LEU A 48 -3.74 0.69 -7.77
C LEU A 48 -4.73 1.79 -7.41
N ILE A 49 -5.97 1.70 -7.89
CA ILE A 49 -7.03 2.71 -7.61
C ILE A 49 -7.32 2.83 -6.11
N PRO A 50 -7.69 1.76 -5.37
CA PRO A 50 -7.91 1.87 -3.93
C PRO A 50 -6.64 2.26 -3.17
N VAL A 51 -5.45 1.83 -3.61
CA VAL A 51 -4.18 2.27 -3.00
C VAL A 51 -3.99 3.78 -3.15
N PHE A 52 -4.25 4.33 -4.34
CA PHE A 52 -4.17 5.76 -4.57
C PHE A 52 -5.16 6.55 -3.71
N ILE A 53 -6.40 6.07 -3.56
CA ILE A 53 -7.40 6.67 -2.67
C ILE A 53 -6.91 6.66 -1.21
N LEU A 54 -6.33 5.54 -0.74
CA LEU A 54 -5.76 5.45 0.60
C LEU A 54 -4.65 6.49 0.82
N LEU A 55 -3.78 6.69 -0.17
CA LEU A 55 -2.72 7.72 -0.10
C LEU A 55 -3.30 9.14 -0.01
N LEU A 56 -4.36 9.44 -0.76
CA LEU A 56 -5.03 10.74 -0.68
C LEU A 56 -5.65 10.98 0.69
N LEU A 57 -6.37 9.98 1.24
CA LEU A 57 -6.95 10.05 2.58
C LEU A 57 -5.89 10.24 3.65
N GLU A 58 -4.79 9.50 3.56
CA GLU A 58 -3.64 9.67 4.42
C GLU A 58 -3.12 11.11 4.38
N ARG A 59 -3.04 11.76 3.20
CA ARG A 59 -2.60 13.16 3.12
C ARG A 59 -3.54 14.12 3.83
N VAL A 60 -4.84 13.88 3.78
CA VAL A 60 -5.82 14.65 4.54
C VAL A 60 -5.62 14.42 6.05
N LEU A 61 -5.41 13.18 6.49
CA LEU A 61 -5.19 12.84 7.90
C LEU A 61 -3.89 13.44 8.44
N VAL A 62 -2.78 13.36 7.70
CA VAL A 62 -1.49 13.94 8.12
C VAL A 62 -1.60 15.46 8.25
N ARG A 63 -2.31 16.14 7.33
CA ARG A 63 -2.56 17.58 7.43
C ARG A 63 -3.40 17.95 8.65
N LYS A 64 -4.39 17.12 9.01
CA LYS A 64 -5.32 17.38 10.12
C LYS A 64 -4.76 17.02 11.49
N PHE A 65 -4.07 15.89 11.62
CA PHE A 65 -3.65 15.31 12.90
C PHE A 65 -2.13 15.33 13.13
N GLY A 66 -1.36 15.67 12.11
CA GLY A 66 0.11 15.63 12.12
C GLY A 66 0.68 14.24 11.86
N ASN A 67 1.90 14.20 11.31
CA ASN A 67 2.56 12.96 10.91
C ASN A 67 2.72 11.96 12.08
N GLN A 68 3.18 12.41 13.25
CA GLN A 68 3.50 11.51 14.36
C GLN A 68 2.30 10.67 14.83
N LYS A 69 1.10 11.27 14.93
CA LYS A 69 -0.12 10.55 15.33
C LYS A 69 -0.58 9.57 14.26
N VAL A 70 -0.56 10.00 13.00
CA VAL A 70 -0.97 9.16 11.86
C VAL A 70 -0.02 7.97 11.69
N ASN A 71 1.30 8.19 11.75
CA ASN A 71 2.29 7.13 11.62
C ASN A 71 2.20 6.12 12.78
N LYS A 72 1.88 6.58 14.00
CA LYS A 72 1.63 5.69 15.14
C LYS A 72 0.41 4.78 14.91
N ALA A 73 -0.70 5.34 14.39
CA ALA A 73 -1.88 4.56 14.06
C ALA A 73 -1.61 3.54 12.94
N GLN A 74 -0.87 3.94 11.91
CA GLN A 74 -0.43 3.06 10.82
C GLN A 74 0.43 1.91 11.34
N PHE A 75 1.33 2.18 12.27
CA PHE A 75 2.17 1.15 12.88
C PHE A 75 1.33 0.12 13.65
N TYR A 76 0.33 0.56 14.42
CA TYR A 76 -0.60 -0.37 15.09
C TYR A 76 -1.41 -1.20 14.09
N PHE A 77 -1.81 -0.61 12.96
CA PHE A 77 -2.49 -1.36 11.91
C PHE A 77 -1.60 -2.46 11.33
N VAL A 78 -0.33 -2.16 11.05
CA VAL A 78 0.64 -3.18 10.58
C VAL A 78 0.84 -4.27 11.63
N LEU A 79 1.03 -3.90 12.89
CA LEU A 79 1.15 -4.86 13.99
C LEU A 79 -0.10 -5.75 14.10
N PHE A 80 -1.29 -5.18 13.89
CA PHE A 80 -2.53 -5.94 13.90
C PHE A 80 -2.59 -6.95 12.75
N VAL A 81 -2.20 -6.56 11.54
CA VAL A 81 -2.11 -7.48 10.38
C VAL A 81 -1.10 -8.60 10.64
N VAL A 82 0.07 -8.27 11.19
CA VAL A 82 1.11 -9.25 11.56
C VAL A 82 0.58 -10.20 12.65
N PHE A 83 -0.13 -9.67 13.66
CA PHE A 83 -0.75 -10.47 14.70
C PHE A 83 -1.79 -11.44 14.13
N LEU A 84 -2.66 -11.00 13.21
CA LEU A 84 -3.62 -11.88 12.54
C LEU A 84 -2.92 -13.01 11.76
N TRP A 85 -1.79 -12.73 11.12
CA TRP A 85 -0.96 -13.74 10.46
C TRP A 85 -0.40 -14.78 11.45
N ILE A 86 0.07 -14.33 12.62
CA ILE A 86 0.54 -15.23 13.69
C ILE A 86 -0.61 -16.11 14.18
N VAL A 87 -1.78 -15.52 14.47
CA VAL A 87 -2.96 -16.27 14.91
C VAL A 87 -3.37 -17.31 13.87
N ARG A 88 -3.43 -16.93 12.60
CA ARG A 88 -3.73 -17.86 11.50
C ARG A 88 -2.76 -19.04 11.47
N THR A 89 -1.46 -18.76 11.58
CA THR A 89 -0.41 -19.79 11.58
C THR A 89 -0.55 -20.75 12.76
N ILE A 90 -0.84 -20.24 13.95
CA ILE A 90 -0.99 -21.07 15.17
C ILE A 90 -2.30 -21.88 15.13
N ALA A 91 -3.39 -21.25 14.71
CA ALA A 91 -4.70 -21.88 14.62
C ALA A 91 -4.84 -22.83 13.42
N ASN A 92 -3.83 -22.87 12.54
CA ASN A 92 -3.82 -23.64 11.29
C ASN A 92 -5.06 -23.37 10.41
N LEU A 93 -5.44 -22.09 10.32
CA LEU A 93 -6.56 -21.58 9.51
C LEU A 93 -6.11 -21.12 8.11
#